data_AF-A0A1S8X8G2-F1
#
_entry.id   AF-A0A1S8X8G2-F1
#
_cell.length_a   1.000
_cell.length_b   1.000
_cell.length_c   1.000
_cell.angle_alpha   90.00
_cell.angle_beta   90.00
_cell.angle_gamma   90.00
#
_symmetry.space_group_name_H-M   'P 1'
#
loop_
_entity.id
_entity.type
_entity.pdbx_description
1 polymer ?
#
loop_
_entity_poly.entity_id
_entity_poly.type
_entity_poly.pdbx_seq_one_letter_code
_entity_poly.pdbx_strand_id
1 'polypeptide(L)'
;MRIKLFNGQPPNFAMLTVPLLARQPYTYSLLIPHCSGRYMPPGTLFRPHHQRFDENCERLPRPHPETPRFKGVLDPEVKPKGHIADKRPFRMVCLPNRIYWWCSCGHSQTQPFCDGNHIRIIGQTPHFEINKFEYRPVRMTFKEKTEVWWCTCKQTNEPPYCDGSHNCTEVQAAIKS
;
A
#
# COMPACT_ATOMS: atom_id res chain seq x y z
N MET A 1 -14.60 83.56 -9.81
CA MET A 1 -15.31 83.83 -8.53
C MET A 1 -16.81 83.64 -8.72
N ARG A 2 -17.39 82.55 -8.23
CA ARG A 2 -18.60 82.53 -7.38
C ARG A 2 -19.08 81.09 -7.22
N ILE A 3 -19.03 80.66 -5.97
CA ILE A 3 -19.60 79.44 -5.42
C ILE A 3 -21.13 79.54 -5.50
N LYS A 4 -21.82 78.45 -5.86
CA LYS A 4 -23.13 78.12 -5.27
C LYS A 4 -23.25 76.61 -5.11
N LEU A 5 -23.08 76.17 -3.85
CA LEU A 5 -23.59 74.91 -3.34
C LEU A 5 -25.11 75.03 -3.26
N PHE A 6 -25.84 74.01 -3.74
CA PHE A 6 -27.24 73.80 -3.40
C PHE A 6 -27.45 72.35 -2.99
N ASN A 7 -27.82 72.20 -1.72
CA ASN A 7 -28.32 70.98 -1.11
C ASN A 7 -29.70 70.66 -1.69
N GLY A 8 -29.90 69.41 -2.14
CA GLY A 8 -31.20 68.90 -2.59
C GLY A 8 -31.28 67.40 -2.37
N GLN A 9 -32.27 66.97 -1.59
CA GLN A 9 -32.57 65.60 -1.16
C GLN A 9 -32.60 64.57 -2.30
N PRO A 10 -32.19 63.31 -2.07
CA PRO A 10 -32.60 62.20 -2.93
C PRO A 10 -34.08 61.85 -2.69
N PRO A 11 -34.89 61.59 -3.74
CA PRO A 11 -36.28 61.20 -3.59
C PRO A 11 -36.44 59.74 -3.16
N ASN A 12 -37.40 59.54 -2.24
CA ASN A 12 -38.14 58.35 -1.87
C ASN A 12 -37.75 57.01 -2.52
N PHE A 13 -37.13 56.13 -1.73
CA PHE A 13 -37.15 54.69 -1.94
C PHE A 13 -38.58 54.17 -1.66
N ALA A 14 -39.35 53.95 -2.71
CA ALA A 14 -40.58 53.18 -2.61
C ALA A 14 -40.23 51.72 -2.28
N MET A 15 -40.65 51.25 -1.11
CA MET A 15 -40.54 49.85 -0.70
C MET A 15 -41.43 48.98 -1.60
N LEU A 16 -40.81 48.21 -2.48
CA LEU A 16 -41.46 47.05 -3.09
C LEU A 16 -41.18 45.85 -2.19
N THR A 17 -42.22 45.45 -1.47
CA THR A 17 -42.27 44.25 -0.62
C THR A 17 -42.25 43.01 -1.50
N VAL A 18 -41.13 42.28 -1.48
CA VAL A 18 -41.03 40.95 -2.09
C VAL A 18 -41.67 39.93 -1.12
N PRO A 19 -42.60 39.06 -1.58
CA PRO A 19 -43.25 38.12 -0.69
C PRO A 19 -42.26 37.07 -0.16
N LEU A 20 -42.26 36.90 1.16
CA LEU A 20 -41.60 35.83 1.90
C LEU A 20 -42.23 34.48 1.50
N LEU A 21 -41.71 33.85 0.46
CA LEU A 21 -41.99 32.44 0.20
C LEU A 21 -41.23 31.61 1.23
N ALA A 22 -42.01 30.94 2.07
CA ALA A 22 -41.58 30.04 3.12
C ALA A 22 -40.56 29.02 2.60
N ARG A 23 -39.36 29.03 3.18
CA ARG A 23 -38.37 27.96 3.01
C ARG A 23 -38.97 26.69 3.60
N GLN A 24 -39.48 25.80 2.74
CA GLN A 24 -39.82 24.45 3.14
C GLN A 24 -38.56 23.79 3.74
N PRO A 25 -38.64 23.15 4.92
CA PRO A 25 -37.54 22.35 5.42
C PRO A 25 -37.44 21.12 4.52
N TYR A 26 -36.45 21.10 3.65
CA TYR A 26 -35.96 19.86 3.07
C TYR A 26 -35.38 19.04 4.22
N THR A 27 -36.21 18.23 4.87
CA THR A 27 -35.73 17.14 5.72
C THR A 27 -35.10 16.14 4.78
N TYR A 28 -33.79 16.29 4.57
CA TYR A 28 -32.98 15.25 3.96
C TYR A 28 -32.91 14.12 4.98
N SER A 29 -33.89 13.21 4.94
CA SER A 29 -33.83 11.93 5.62
C SER A 29 -32.65 11.18 5.01
N LEU A 30 -31.49 11.28 5.67
CA LEU A 30 -30.38 10.36 5.46
C LEU A 30 -30.93 8.96 5.71
N LEU A 31 -31.30 8.25 4.65
CA LEU A 31 -31.39 6.80 4.65
C LEU A 31 -29.96 6.29 4.83
N ILE A 32 -29.51 6.26 6.07
CA ILE A 32 -28.35 5.48 6.46
C ILE A 32 -28.76 4.03 6.16
N PRO A 33 -28.06 3.32 5.25
CA PRO A 33 -28.31 1.90 5.06
C PRO A 33 -28.13 1.26 6.44
N HIS A 34 -29.20 0.65 6.94
CA HIS A 34 -29.18 -0.05 8.21
C HIS A 34 -28.26 -1.26 8.03
N CYS A 35 -26.96 -1.05 8.23
CA CYS A 35 -25.97 -2.10 8.30
C CYS A 35 -26.38 -2.98 9.48
N SER A 36 -27.12 -4.06 9.20
CA SER A 36 -27.46 -5.09 10.18
C SER A 36 -26.25 -5.93 10.61
N GLY A 37 -25.04 -5.37 10.51
CA GLY A 37 -23.86 -5.90 11.17
C GLY A 37 -23.90 -5.45 12.62
N ARG A 38 -24.17 -6.39 13.54
CA ARG A 38 -24.04 -6.12 14.97
C ARG A 38 -22.65 -5.54 15.21
N TYR A 39 -22.59 -4.32 15.74
CA TYR A 39 -21.34 -3.75 16.24
C TYR A 39 -20.76 -4.73 17.27
N MET A 40 -19.65 -5.37 16.91
CA MET A 40 -18.90 -6.25 17.79
C MET A 40 -17.90 -5.38 18.57
N PRO A 41 -18.02 -5.27 19.90
CA PRO A 41 -17.10 -4.45 20.68
C PRO A 41 -15.66 -4.98 20.51
N PRO A 42 -14.65 -4.10 20.45
CA PRO A 42 -13.26 -4.49 20.27
C PRO A 42 -12.85 -5.49 21.35
N GLY A 43 -12.48 -6.71 20.93
CA GLY A 43 -12.21 -7.84 21.83
C GLY A 43 -13.20 -9.01 21.74
N THR A 44 -14.30 -8.87 21.01
CA THR A 44 -15.11 -10.05 20.63
C THR A 44 -14.34 -10.90 19.62
N LEU A 45 -14.08 -12.15 19.98
CA LEU A 45 -13.40 -13.12 19.13
C LEU A 45 -14.35 -13.47 17.97
N PHE A 46 -14.10 -12.93 16.78
CA PHE A 46 -14.76 -13.38 15.57
C PHE A 46 -14.33 -14.82 15.31
N ARG A 47 -15.18 -15.78 15.70
CA ARG A 47 -15.01 -17.20 15.40
C ARG A 47 -15.99 -17.54 14.26
N PRO A 48 -15.50 -17.89 13.05
CA PRO A 48 -16.34 -18.30 11.92
C PRO A 48 -17.34 -19.38 12.34
N HIS A 49 -18.54 -19.39 11.76
CA HIS A 49 -19.63 -20.28 12.21
C HIS A 49 -19.21 -21.76 12.23
N HIS A 50 -18.46 -22.21 11.22
CA HIS A 50 -17.96 -23.59 11.09
C HIS A 50 -16.94 -23.98 12.19
N GLN A 51 -16.34 -23.02 12.88
CA GLN A 51 -15.33 -23.27 13.93
C GLN A 51 -15.92 -23.24 15.34
N ARG A 52 -17.24 -23.00 15.48
CA ARG A 52 -17.93 -22.87 16.78
C ARG A 52 -18.41 -24.21 17.36
N PHE A 53 -18.49 -25.24 16.53
CA PHE A 53 -19.00 -26.55 16.89
C PHE A 53 -17.89 -27.58 16.74
N ASP A 54 -17.86 -28.58 17.61
CA ASP A 54 -16.99 -29.74 17.45
C ASP A 54 -17.61 -30.79 16.50
N GLU A 55 -16.90 -31.91 16.33
CA GLU A 55 -17.34 -33.04 15.52
C GLU A 55 -18.63 -33.70 16.00
N ASN A 56 -19.02 -33.48 17.25
CA ASN A 56 -20.27 -33.95 17.84
C ASN A 56 -21.38 -32.89 17.79
N CYS A 57 -21.18 -31.80 17.02
CA CYS A 57 -22.07 -30.64 16.92
C CYS A 57 -22.31 -29.90 18.24
N GLU A 58 -21.48 -30.12 19.26
CA GLU A 58 -21.57 -29.40 20.52
C GLU A 58 -20.86 -28.05 20.43
N ARG A 59 -21.37 -27.05 21.15
CA ARG A 59 -20.80 -25.71 21.11
C ARG A 59 -19.49 -25.70 21.89
N LEU A 60 -18.39 -25.43 21.20
CA LEU A 60 -17.08 -25.27 21.82
C LEU A 60 -17.09 -24.08 22.80
N PRO A 61 -16.42 -24.20 23.96
CA PRO A 61 -16.33 -23.11 24.93
C PRO A 61 -15.68 -21.88 24.30
N ARG A 62 -16.08 -20.70 24.78
CA ARG A 62 -15.41 -19.45 24.37
C ARG A 62 -13.95 -19.52 24.83
N PRO A 63 -12.98 -19.07 24.01
CA PRO A 63 -11.60 -18.98 24.46
C PRO A 63 -11.53 -18.11 25.72
N HIS A 64 -10.75 -18.54 26.71
CA HIS A 64 -10.55 -17.80 27.95
C HIS A 64 -9.93 -16.42 27.62
N PRO A 65 -10.27 -15.34 28.33
CA PRO A 65 -9.68 -14.01 28.10
C PRO A 65 -8.15 -13.98 28.22
N GLU A 66 -7.56 -14.92 28.96
CA GLU A 66 -6.11 -15.09 29.06
C GLU A 66 -5.53 -16.05 28.03
N THR A 67 -6.37 -16.77 27.25
CA THR A 67 -5.88 -17.51 26.10
C THR A 67 -5.22 -16.49 25.18
N PRO A 68 -3.91 -16.59 24.92
CA PRO A 68 -3.25 -15.69 23.99
C PRO A 68 -4.06 -15.77 22.70
N ARG A 69 -4.61 -14.64 22.25
CA ARG A 69 -5.12 -14.58 20.88
C ARG A 69 -3.93 -15.03 20.07
N PHE A 70 -4.02 -16.17 19.40
CA PHE A 70 -3.09 -16.52 18.33
C PHE A 70 -3.21 -15.37 17.31
N LYS A 71 -2.55 -14.25 17.55
CA LYS A 71 -1.81 -13.58 16.50
C LYS A 71 -0.91 -14.71 16.04
N GLY A 72 -1.23 -15.28 14.89
CA GLY A 72 -0.39 -16.30 14.28
C GLY A 72 1.05 -15.87 14.51
N VAL A 73 1.89 -16.80 14.96
CA VAL A 73 3.34 -16.61 14.93
C VAL A 73 3.59 -15.94 13.60
N LEU A 74 3.97 -14.66 13.61
CA LEU A 74 4.32 -13.99 12.39
C LEU A 74 5.54 -14.76 11.96
N ASP A 75 5.36 -15.68 11.01
CA ASP A 75 6.47 -16.41 10.39
C ASP A 75 7.53 -15.35 10.10
N PRO A 76 8.79 -15.59 10.49
CA PRO A 76 9.84 -14.58 10.38
C PRO A 76 9.82 -14.04 8.96
N GLU A 77 9.39 -12.78 8.83
CA GLU A 77 8.91 -12.10 7.62
C GLU A 77 9.61 -12.61 6.34
N VAL A 78 9.11 -13.71 5.76
CA VAL A 78 9.75 -14.34 4.61
C VAL A 78 9.39 -13.47 3.42
N LYS A 79 10.27 -12.53 3.07
CA LYS A 79 10.08 -11.69 1.88
C LYS A 79 9.91 -12.61 0.67
N PRO A 80 8.85 -12.42 -0.13
CA PRO A 80 8.67 -13.25 -1.30
C PRO A 80 9.81 -13.00 -2.29
N LYS A 81 10.32 -14.09 -2.85
CA LYS A 81 11.43 -14.08 -3.80
C LYS A 81 10.96 -13.56 -5.16
N GLY A 82 11.79 -12.74 -5.80
CA GLY A 82 11.49 -12.14 -7.10
C GLY A 82 11.69 -13.09 -8.28
N HIS A 83 11.26 -12.65 -9.47
CA HIS A 83 11.56 -13.35 -10.71
C HIS A 83 13.07 -13.36 -10.99
N ILE A 84 13.59 -14.48 -11.50
CA ILE A 84 15.01 -14.62 -11.81
C ILE A 84 15.29 -13.88 -13.12
N ALA A 85 15.96 -12.73 -13.04
CA ALA A 85 16.29 -11.92 -14.21
C ALA A 85 17.54 -12.42 -14.94
N ASP A 86 18.61 -12.70 -14.18
CA ASP A 86 19.86 -13.25 -14.68
C ASP A 86 20.50 -14.13 -13.59
N LYS A 87 21.39 -15.03 -14.00
CA LYS A 87 22.20 -15.90 -13.15
C LYS A 87 23.50 -15.22 -12.71
N ARG A 88 24.00 -14.26 -13.49
CA ARG A 88 25.31 -13.64 -13.23
C ARG A 88 25.17 -12.34 -12.43
N PRO A 89 25.94 -12.14 -11.35
CA PRO A 89 25.89 -10.90 -10.60
C PRO A 89 26.44 -9.73 -11.41
N PHE A 90 25.93 -8.52 -11.14
CA PHE A 90 26.35 -7.32 -11.86
C PHE A 90 27.37 -6.53 -11.04
N ARG A 91 28.60 -6.44 -11.56
CA ARG A 91 29.70 -5.67 -10.92
C ARG A 91 29.62 -4.20 -11.32
N MET A 92 29.55 -3.31 -10.34
CA MET A 92 29.55 -1.86 -10.56
C MET A 92 30.35 -1.12 -9.50
N VAL A 93 31.07 -0.09 -9.93
CA VAL A 93 31.67 0.90 -9.02
C VAL A 93 30.62 1.95 -8.67
N CYS A 94 30.25 2.02 -7.39
CA CYS A 94 29.28 2.97 -6.86
C CYS A 94 30.00 4.24 -6.40
N LEU A 95 29.42 5.39 -6.71
CA LEU A 95 29.96 6.70 -6.35
C LEU A 95 29.36 7.19 -5.03
N PRO A 96 30.12 7.95 -4.23
CA PRO A 96 29.63 8.51 -2.99
C PRO A 96 28.47 9.49 -3.23
N ASN A 97 27.55 9.58 -2.27
CA ASN A 97 26.39 10.49 -2.29
C ASN A 97 25.41 10.29 -3.46
N ARG A 98 25.52 9.17 -4.21
CA ARG A 98 24.51 8.77 -5.19
C ARG A 98 23.51 7.79 -4.59
N ILE A 99 22.26 7.91 -5.02
CA ILE A 99 21.17 7.01 -4.62
C ILE A 99 21.02 5.95 -5.70
N TYR A 100 21.09 4.70 -5.29
CA TYR A 100 20.86 3.53 -6.12
C TYR A 100 19.57 2.84 -5.70
N TRP A 101 18.72 2.51 -6.66
CA TRP A 101 17.46 1.81 -6.43
C TRP A 101 17.55 0.41 -7.02
N TRP A 102 17.79 -0.57 -6.17
CA TRP A 102 17.90 -1.96 -6.61
C TRP A 102 16.52 -2.57 -6.84
N CYS A 103 16.37 -3.30 -7.95
CA CYS A 103 15.15 -4.01 -8.30
C CYS A 103 14.99 -5.28 -7.47
N SER A 104 13.90 -5.41 -6.72
CA SER A 104 13.53 -6.64 -5.98
C SER A 104 12.59 -7.57 -6.74
N CYS A 105 11.80 -7.06 -7.70
CA CYS A 105 10.80 -7.86 -8.43
C CYS A 105 11.39 -8.75 -9.54
N GLY A 106 12.55 -8.41 -10.09
CA GLY A 106 13.16 -9.17 -11.20
C GLY A 106 12.67 -8.85 -12.61
N HIS A 107 11.70 -7.94 -12.75
CA HIS A 107 11.10 -7.60 -14.05
C HIS A 107 11.52 -6.22 -14.60
N SER A 108 12.50 -5.56 -13.96
CA SER A 108 13.08 -4.35 -14.53
C SER A 108 13.79 -4.68 -15.84
N GLN A 109 13.67 -3.79 -16.83
CA GLN A 109 14.42 -3.85 -18.08
C GLN A 109 15.84 -3.32 -17.92
N THR A 110 16.09 -2.51 -16.88
CA THR A 110 17.39 -1.88 -16.58
C THR A 110 18.07 -2.53 -15.37
N GLN A 111 18.11 -3.87 -15.35
CA GLN A 111 18.79 -4.62 -14.29
C GLN A 111 20.25 -4.15 -14.12
N PRO A 112 20.75 -4.02 -12.87
CA PRO A 112 20.14 -4.45 -11.60
C PRO A 112 19.19 -3.42 -10.95
N PHE A 113 18.95 -2.27 -11.58
CA PHE A 113 18.19 -1.16 -11.01
C PHE A 113 16.70 -1.23 -11.32
N CYS A 114 15.92 -0.49 -10.54
CA CYS A 114 14.48 -0.37 -10.70
C CYS A 114 14.11 0.70 -11.73
N ASP A 115 13.28 0.33 -12.70
CA ASP A 115 12.68 1.20 -13.73
C ASP A 115 11.22 1.58 -13.44
N GLY A 116 10.65 1.09 -12.34
CA GLY A 116 9.24 1.30 -11.99
C GLY A 116 8.27 0.22 -12.51
N ASN A 117 8.73 -0.79 -13.27
CA ASN A 117 7.88 -1.88 -13.75
C ASN A 117 7.27 -2.71 -12.62
N HIS A 118 7.91 -2.74 -11.44
CA HIS A 118 7.35 -3.36 -10.24
C HIS A 118 5.95 -2.83 -9.90
N ILE A 119 5.62 -1.57 -10.21
CA ILE A 119 4.28 -1.02 -9.95
C ILE A 119 3.25 -1.56 -10.96
N ARG A 120 3.67 -1.72 -12.23
CA ARG A 120 2.78 -2.10 -13.33
C ARG A 120 2.41 -3.57 -13.29
N ILE A 121 3.36 -4.43 -12.96
CA ILE A 121 3.16 -5.89 -12.92
C ILE A 121 2.26 -6.28 -11.75
N ILE A 122 2.37 -5.57 -10.63
CA ILE A 122 1.56 -5.82 -9.42
C ILE A 122 0.08 -5.42 -9.61
N GLY A 123 -0.27 -4.65 -10.64
CA GLY A 123 -1.64 -4.16 -10.88
C GLY A 123 -2.41 -4.80 -12.03
N GLN A 124 -1.81 -5.72 -12.80
CA GLN A 124 -2.39 -6.19 -14.07
C GLN A 124 -3.03 -7.58 -14.01
N THR A 125 -2.70 -8.39 -13.01
CA THR A 125 -3.17 -9.77 -12.90
C THR A 125 -4.20 -9.93 -11.77
N PRO A 126 -5.47 -10.25 -12.07
CA PRO A 126 -6.54 -10.40 -11.07
C PRO A 126 -6.31 -11.51 -10.04
N HIS A 127 -5.46 -12.48 -10.36
CA HIS A 127 -5.09 -13.62 -9.49
C HIS A 127 -3.74 -13.47 -8.79
N PHE A 128 -3.05 -12.34 -9.00
CA PHE A 128 -1.74 -12.09 -8.43
C PHE A 128 -1.90 -10.99 -7.38
N GLU A 129 -2.42 -11.35 -6.20
CA GLU A 129 -2.40 -10.50 -4.99
C GLU A 129 -0.95 -10.34 -4.50
N ILE A 130 -0.04 -9.84 -5.34
CA ILE A 130 1.21 -9.30 -4.81
C ILE A 130 0.83 -8.06 -4.02
N ASN A 131 1.13 -8.04 -2.72
CA ASN A 131 1.18 -6.79 -2.01
C ASN A 131 2.26 -5.91 -2.63
N LYS A 132 1.85 -4.75 -3.18
CA LYS A 132 2.74 -3.71 -3.72
C LYS A 132 3.87 -3.30 -2.75
N PHE A 133 3.70 -3.59 -1.46
CA PHE A 133 4.67 -3.34 -0.41
C PHE A 133 5.85 -4.32 -0.39
N GLU A 134 5.66 -5.58 -0.80
CA GLU A 134 6.66 -6.64 -0.66
C GLU A 134 7.79 -6.52 -1.69
N TYR A 135 7.48 -6.06 -2.90
CA TYR A 135 8.47 -5.86 -3.99
C TYR A 135 8.89 -4.41 -4.16
N ARG A 136 8.95 -3.67 -3.06
CA ARG A 136 9.51 -2.32 -3.08
C ARG A 136 11.01 -2.37 -3.41
N PRO A 137 11.50 -1.47 -4.27
CA PRO A 137 12.93 -1.39 -4.56
C PRO A 137 13.71 -0.98 -3.32
N VAL A 138 14.93 -1.50 -3.19
CA VAL A 138 15.80 -1.22 -2.05
C VAL A 138 16.64 0.02 -2.37
N ARG A 139 16.56 1.03 -1.49
CA ARG A 139 17.34 2.26 -1.59
C ARG A 139 18.71 2.06 -0.95
N MET A 140 19.78 2.35 -1.71
CA MET A 140 21.16 2.33 -1.22
C MET A 140 21.85 3.65 -1.47
N THR A 141 22.70 4.04 -0.53
CA THR A 141 23.60 5.19 -0.64
C THR A 141 24.96 4.82 -0.09
N PHE A 142 26.02 5.22 -0.78
CA PHE A 142 27.40 4.94 -0.37
C PHE A 142 28.08 6.22 0.12
N LYS A 143 28.92 6.10 1.15
CA LYS A 143 29.73 7.21 1.68
C LYS A 143 31.01 7.43 0.87
N GLU A 144 31.56 6.34 0.32
CA GLU A 144 32.82 6.32 -0.41
C GLU A 144 32.64 5.61 -1.75
N LYS A 145 33.65 5.70 -2.61
CA LYS A 145 33.68 4.99 -3.88
C LYS A 145 33.94 3.50 -3.62
N THR A 146 32.92 2.66 -3.74
CA THR A 146 33.01 1.23 -3.46
C THR A 146 32.66 0.39 -4.68
N GLU A 147 33.34 -0.74 -4.82
CA GLU A 147 32.98 -1.74 -5.81
C GLU A 147 31.96 -2.71 -5.20
N VAL A 148 30.84 -2.91 -5.89
CA VAL A 148 29.71 -3.68 -5.39
C VAL A 148 29.25 -4.69 -6.42
N TRP A 149 28.93 -5.89 -5.94
CA TRP A 149 28.32 -6.97 -6.71
C TRP A 149 26.82 -7.01 -6.42
N TRP A 150 26.04 -6.56 -7.38
CA TRP A 150 24.59 -6.50 -7.27
C TRP A 150 23.94 -7.84 -7.64
N CYS A 151 22.94 -8.24 -6.86
CA CYS A 151 22.16 -9.43 -7.15
C CYS A 151 21.20 -9.22 -8.32
N THR A 152 21.24 -10.13 -9.28
CA THR A 152 20.36 -10.16 -10.47
C THR A 152 19.34 -11.29 -10.42
N CYS A 153 19.65 -12.40 -9.72
CA CYS A 153 18.75 -13.56 -9.60
C CYS A 153 17.57 -13.34 -8.64
N LYS A 154 17.65 -12.35 -7.75
CA LYS A 154 16.64 -11.99 -6.74
C LYS A 154 16.33 -13.10 -5.72
N GLN A 155 17.21 -14.09 -5.63
CA GLN A 155 17.17 -15.18 -4.65
C GLN A 155 18.15 -14.99 -3.48
N THR A 156 18.77 -13.81 -3.37
CA THR A 156 19.73 -13.50 -2.30
C THR A 156 19.02 -13.39 -0.95
N ASN A 157 19.67 -13.89 0.10
CA ASN A 157 19.24 -13.69 1.48
C ASN A 157 19.66 -12.30 2.01
N GLU A 158 20.65 -11.67 1.37
CA GLU A 158 21.19 -10.36 1.74
C GLU A 158 20.95 -9.33 0.61
N PRO A 159 19.68 -8.94 0.34
CA PRO A 159 19.41 -7.91 -0.65
C PRO A 159 20.06 -6.58 -0.21
N PRO A 160 20.74 -5.87 -1.12
CA PRO A 160 20.77 -6.02 -2.58
C PRO A 160 22.02 -6.74 -3.15
N TYR A 161 22.87 -7.28 -2.28
CA TYR A 161 24.16 -7.83 -2.64
C TYR A 161 24.05 -9.28 -3.10
N CYS A 162 25.04 -9.72 -3.87
CA CYS A 162 25.18 -11.12 -4.26
C CYS A 162 25.84 -11.93 -3.15
N ASP A 163 25.12 -12.92 -2.63
CA ASP A 163 25.54 -13.88 -1.61
C ASP A 163 25.99 -15.24 -2.19
N GLY A 164 25.90 -15.41 -3.51
CA GLY A 164 26.19 -16.69 -4.18
C GLY A 164 24.98 -17.61 -4.35
N SER A 165 23.78 -17.20 -3.90
CA SER A 165 22.53 -17.97 -4.07
C SER A 165 22.17 -18.23 -5.54
N HIS A 166 22.79 -17.52 -6.48
CA HIS A 166 22.65 -17.79 -7.91
C HIS A 166 23.27 -19.12 -8.37
N ASN A 167 24.12 -19.75 -7.56
CA ASN A 167 24.73 -21.05 -7.90
C ASN A 167 23.81 -22.24 -7.63
N CYS A 168 22.67 -22.03 -6.97
CA CYS A 168 21.68 -23.08 -6.74
C CYS A 168 21.18 -23.65 -8.08
N THR A 169 20.94 -24.96 -8.11
CA THR A 169 20.48 -25.68 -9.31
C THR A 169 19.18 -25.13 -9.86
N GLU A 170 18.26 -24.70 -8.98
CA GLU A 170 16.98 -24.06 -9.37
C GLU A 170 17.19 -22.79 -10.19
N VAL A 171 18.12 -21.92 -9.74
CA VAL A 171 18.44 -20.66 -10.44
C VAL A 171 19.18 -20.94 -11.75
N GLN A 172 20.07 -21.92 -11.73
CA GLN A 172 20.80 -22.35 -12.92
C GLN A 172 19.88 -23.04 -13.95
N ALA A 173 18.78 -23.66 -13.54
CA ALA A 173 17.81 -24.25 -14.45
C ALA A 173 16.83 -23.21 -15.03
N ALA A 174 16.55 -22.12 -14.30
CA ALA A 174 15.49 -21.16 -14.64
C ALA A 174 15.73 -20.40 -15.97
N ILE A 175 16.98 -20.09 -16.31
CA ILE A 175 17.32 -19.42 -17.57
C ILE A 175 18.09 -20.39 -18.46
N LYS A 176 17.52 -20.80 -19.59
CA LYS A 176 18.28 -21.57 -20.59
C LYS A 176 19.26 -20.62 -21.28
N SER A 177 20.55 -20.95 -21.17
CA SER A 177 21.66 -20.22 -21.79
C SER A 177 21.66 -20.38 -23.31
#